data_AF-A0A8J5SPY3-F1
#
_entry.id   AF-A0A8J5SPY3-F1
#
_cell.length_a   1.000
_cell.length_b   1.000
_cell.length_c   1.000
_cell.angle_alpha   90.00
_cell.angle_beta   90.00
_cell.angle_gamma   90.00
#
_symmetry.space_group_name_H-M   'P 1'
#
loop_
_entity.id
_entity.type
_entity.pdbx_description
1 polymer ?
#
loop_
_entity_poly.entity_id
_entity_poly.type
_entity_poly.pdbx_seq_one_letter_code
_entity_poly.pdbx_strand_id
1 'polypeptide(L)'
;MAGRVLRSCVQTALKTVNSVLGLAGMAVILYALWMLRAWYSQVAELHYHLPVPWFIYAFLGLGVFLCLLTCSGHIAAETANSHCLSCYMIFVFFIIILEGAVTTDVFLNSNWEEDFPDDPSRKFEEFKDFVISNSEMCEWVGLSVVAAQVKSSAPSLKN
;
A
#
# COMPACT_ATOMS: atom_id res chain seq x y z
N MET A 1 -10.63 -22.06 25.81
CA MET A 1 -10.89 -22.54 24.43
C MET A 1 -11.00 -21.36 23.45
N ALA A 2 -11.80 -20.33 23.74
CA ALA A 2 -11.96 -19.12 22.91
C ALA A 2 -10.65 -18.40 22.53
N GLY A 3 -9.70 -18.23 23.46
CA GLY A 3 -8.43 -17.54 23.16
C GLY A 3 -7.52 -18.29 22.17
N ARG A 4 -7.65 -19.62 22.06
CA ARG A 4 -6.88 -20.44 21.12
C ARG A 4 -7.45 -20.33 19.70
N VAL A 5 -8.78 -20.34 19.60
CA VAL A 5 -9.52 -20.14 18.34
C VAL A 5 -9.29 -18.72 17.79
N LEU A 6 -9.39 -17.69 18.64
CA LEU A 6 -9.15 -16.30 18.24
C LEU A 6 -7.72 -16.11 17.67
N ARG A 7 -6.71 -16.67 18.32
CA ARG A 7 -5.32 -16.60 17.85
C ARG A 7 -5.14 -17.27 16.49
N SER A 8 -5.75 -18.44 16.28
CA SER A 8 -5.76 -19.11 14.98
C SER A 8 -6.49 -18.30 13.90
N CYS A 9 -7.64 -17.70 14.22
CA CYS A 9 -8.36 -16.82 13.27
C CYS A 9 -7.53 -15.62 12.85
N VAL A 10 -6.90 -14.93 13.81
CA VAL A 10 -6.03 -13.77 13.55
C VAL A 10 -4.82 -14.18 12.70
N GLN A 11 -4.17 -15.30 13.02
CA GLN A 11 -3.01 -15.77 12.27
C GLN A 11 -3.36 -16.14 10.82
N THR A 12 -4.49 -16.83 10.61
CA THR A 12 -4.96 -17.17 9.25
C THR A 12 -5.32 -15.91 8.46
N ALA A 13 -6.07 -14.98 9.07
CA ALA A 13 -6.42 -13.73 8.43
C ALA A 13 -5.18 -12.91 8.02
N LEU A 14 -4.19 -12.81 8.91
CA LEU A 14 -2.93 -12.12 8.63
C LEU A 14 -2.16 -12.79 7.47
N LYS A 15 -2.11 -14.13 7.43
CA LYS A 15 -1.50 -14.87 6.32
C LYS A 15 -2.22 -14.62 5.00
N THR A 16 -3.55 -14.62 5.00
CA THR A 16 -4.35 -14.35 3.80
C THR A 16 -4.13 -12.93 3.30
N VAL A 17 -4.19 -11.92 4.18
CA VAL A 17 -3.96 -10.51 3.82
C VAL A 17 -2.55 -10.32 3.25
N ASN A 18 -1.53 -10.88 3.91
CA ASN A 18 -0.15 -10.84 3.41
C ASN A 18 -0.04 -11.49 2.02
N SER A 19 -0.66 -12.65 1.80
CA SER A 19 -0.63 -13.30 0.48
C SER A 19 -1.30 -12.46 -0.61
N VAL A 20 -2.41 -11.78 -0.30
CA VAL A 20 -3.09 -10.88 -1.24
C VAL A 20 -2.20 -9.68 -1.57
N LEU A 21 -1.57 -9.07 -0.55
CA LEU A 21 -0.62 -7.97 -0.73
C LEU A 21 0.58 -8.37 -1.59
N GLY A 22 1.09 -9.59 -1.45
CA GLY A 22 2.19 -10.08 -2.29
C GLY A 22 1.80 -10.26 -3.74
N LEU A 23 0.62 -10.83 -4.00
CA LEU A 23 0.07 -10.94 -5.36
C LEU A 23 -0.16 -9.56 -5.98
N ALA A 24 -0.72 -8.61 -5.22
CA ALA A 24 -0.88 -7.23 -5.65
C ALA A 24 0.49 -6.58 -5.95
N GLY A 25 1.49 -6.78 -5.08
CA GLY A 25 2.85 -6.30 -5.30
C GLY A 25 3.48 -6.83 -6.60
N MET A 26 3.34 -8.13 -6.87
CA MET A 26 3.79 -8.72 -8.14
C MET A 26 3.06 -8.13 -9.35
N ALA A 27 1.75 -7.94 -9.26
CA ALA A 27 0.97 -7.32 -10.33
C ALA A 27 1.43 -5.86 -10.60
N VAL A 28 1.69 -5.09 -9.55
CA VAL A 28 2.21 -3.72 -9.65
C VAL A 28 3.60 -3.70 -10.29
N ILE A 29 4.50 -4.63 -9.92
CA ILE A 29 5.83 -4.76 -10.55
C ILE A 29 5.68 -5.06 -12.04
N LEU A 30 4.87 -6.06 -12.40
CA LEU A 30 4.64 -6.45 -13.79
C LEU A 30 4.07 -5.28 -14.60
N TYR A 31 3.12 -4.55 -14.02
CA TYR A 31 2.54 -3.36 -14.63
C TYR A 31 3.59 -2.24 -14.81
N ALA A 32 4.41 -1.97 -13.81
CA ALA A 32 5.49 -0.98 -13.88
C ALA A 32 6.53 -1.35 -14.94
N LEU A 33 6.92 -2.62 -15.03
CA LEU A 33 7.83 -3.11 -16.07
C LEU A 33 7.21 -3.02 -17.47
N TRP A 34 5.91 -3.29 -17.58
CA TRP A 34 5.18 -3.09 -18.84
C TRP A 34 5.15 -1.62 -19.24
N MET A 35 4.85 -0.70 -18.31
CA MET A 35 4.90 0.75 -18.55
C MET A 35 6.29 1.22 -18.96
N LEU A 36 7.34 0.73 -18.28
CA LEU A 36 8.73 1.06 -18.60
C LEU A 36 9.10 0.60 -20.01
N ARG A 37 8.71 -0.63 -20.38
CA ARG A 37 8.91 -1.16 -21.73
C ARG A 37 8.15 -0.34 -22.77
N ALA A 38 6.88 -0.04 -22.51
CA ALA A 38 6.05 0.75 -23.42
C ALA A 38 6.64 2.14 -23.64
N TRP A 39 7.13 2.79 -22.56
CA TRP A 39 7.84 4.06 -22.63
C TRP A 39 9.09 3.98 -23.50
N TYR A 40 9.98 3.00 -23.24
CA TYR A 40 11.18 2.81 -24.06
C TYR A 40 10.85 2.55 -25.53
N SER A 41 9.79 1.80 -25.82
CA SER A 41 9.36 1.53 -27.19
C SER A 41 8.93 2.79 -27.92
N GLN A 42 8.21 3.71 -27.26
CA GLN A 42 7.77 4.97 -27.86
C GLN A 42 8.93 5.96 -28.03
N VAL A 43 9.80 6.07 -27.03
CA VAL A 43 10.95 6.99 -27.07
C VAL A 43 12.00 6.54 -28.07
N ALA A 44 12.18 5.22 -28.25
CA ALA A 44 13.08 4.66 -29.26
C ALA A 44 12.69 5.08 -30.69
N GLU A 45 11.40 5.26 -30.97
CA GLU A 45 10.94 5.74 -32.28
C GLU A 45 11.16 7.25 -32.47
N LEU A 46 11.23 8.02 -31.39
CA LEU A 46 11.27 9.48 -31.46
C LEU A 46 12.69 10.09 -31.43
N HIS A 47 13.77 9.30 -31.27
CA HIS A 47 15.16 9.80 -31.19
C HIS A 47 15.42 10.92 -30.15
N TYR A 48 14.56 11.08 -29.14
CA TYR A 48 14.76 12.06 -28.06
C TYR A 48 15.23 11.39 -26.76
N HIS A 49 16.16 12.04 -26.06
CA HIS A 49 16.58 11.65 -24.71
C HIS A 49 15.63 12.23 -23.65
N LEU A 50 14.38 11.77 -23.59
CA LEU A 50 13.48 12.13 -22.50
C LEU A 50 13.76 11.26 -21.26
N PRO A 51 13.84 11.86 -20.04
CA PRO A 51 13.93 11.10 -18.81
C PRO A 51 12.65 10.26 -18.61
N VAL A 52 12.81 9.06 -18.05
CA VAL A 52 11.67 8.20 -17.71
C VAL A 52 10.82 8.90 -16.64
N PRO A 53 9.49 8.95 -16.79
CA PRO A 53 8.62 9.55 -15.80
C PRO A 53 8.83 8.95 -14.41
N TRP A 54 8.93 9.81 -13.40
CA TRP A 54 9.25 9.42 -12.03
C TRP A 54 8.23 8.44 -11.42
N PHE A 55 6.95 8.54 -11.81
CA PHE A 55 5.88 7.69 -11.28
C PHE A 55 6.08 6.21 -11.62
N ILE A 56 6.73 5.88 -12.75
CA ILE A 56 7.02 4.48 -13.12
C ILE A 56 7.97 3.84 -12.09
N TYR A 57 8.98 4.58 -11.64
CA TYR A 57 9.87 4.13 -10.57
C TYR A 57 9.16 4.05 -9.22
N ALA A 58 8.22 4.96 -8.95
CA ALA A 58 7.39 4.90 -7.74
C ALA A 58 6.55 3.62 -7.69
N PHE A 59 5.86 3.25 -8.78
CA PHE A 59 5.12 1.98 -8.86
C PHE A 59 6.03 0.77 -8.73
N LEU A 60 7.19 0.78 -9.38
CA LEU A 60 8.16 -0.31 -9.27
C LEU A 60 8.66 -0.49 -7.82
N GLY A 61 9.05 0.61 -7.18
CA GLY A 61 9.49 0.63 -5.78
C GLY A 61 8.39 0.18 -4.82
N LEU A 62 7.16 0.67 -5.00
CA LEU A 62 5.99 0.26 -4.23
C LEU A 62 5.74 -1.24 -4.35
N GLY A 63 5.76 -1.79 -5.56
CA GLY A 63 5.57 -3.22 -5.79
C GLY A 63 6.64 -4.08 -5.10
N VAL A 64 7.92 -3.68 -5.21
CA VAL A 64 9.04 -4.36 -4.51
C VAL A 64 8.85 -4.30 -2.99
N PHE A 65 8.46 -3.15 -2.47
CA PHE A 65 8.21 -2.95 -1.05
C PHE A 65 7.08 -3.85 -0.52
N LEU A 66 5.96 -3.95 -1.24
CA LEU A 66 4.83 -4.83 -0.89
C LEU A 66 5.23 -6.31 -0.88
N CYS A 67 6.09 -6.73 -1.83
CA CYS A 67 6.65 -8.08 -1.84
C CYS A 67 7.54 -8.35 -0.62
N LEU A 68 8.42 -7.41 -0.24
CA LEU A 68 9.27 -7.54 0.95
C LEU A 68 8.45 -7.60 2.24
N LEU A 69 7.41 -6.76 2.35
CA LEU A 69 6.48 -6.78 3.48
C LEU A 69 5.79 -8.15 3.60
N THR A 70 5.31 -8.69 2.47
CA THR A 70 4.67 -10.01 2.41
C THR A 70 5.61 -11.13 2.82
N CYS A 71 6.83 -11.17 2.28
CA CYS A 71 7.85 -12.16 2.63
C CYS A 71 8.17 -12.11 4.13
N SER A 72 8.39 -10.90 4.67
CA SER A 72 8.66 -10.69 6.09
C SER A 72 7.48 -11.12 6.96
N GLY A 73 6.25 -10.82 6.56
CA GLY A 73 5.02 -11.19 7.26
C GLY A 73 4.76 -12.70 7.28
N HIS A 74 5.02 -13.40 6.17
CA HIS A 74 4.88 -14.87 6.13
C HIS A 74 5.92 -15.54 7.03
N ILE A 75 7.17 -15.07 7.01
CA ILE A 75 8.24 -15.57 7.87
C ILE A 75 7.94 -15.28 9.34
N ALA A 76 7.48 -14.07 9.68
CA ALA A 76 7.11 -13.70 11.04
C ALA A 76 5.95 -14.55 11.59
N ALA A 77 4.95 -14.86 10.74
CA ALA A 77 3.81 -15.69 11.12
C ALA A 77 4.15 -17.17 11.34
N GLU A 78 5.28 -17.67 10.81
CA GLU A 78 5.69 -19.07 10.91
C GLU A 78 6.82 -19.32 11.90
N THR A 79 7.78 -18.40 12.03
CA THR A 79 9.03 -18.68 12.74
C THR A 79 9.03 -18.27 14.20
N ALA A 80 8.08 -17.45 14.67
CA ALA A 80 8.14 -16.79 15.98
C ALA A 80 9.54 -16.18 16.27
N ASN A 81 10.27 -15.81 15.21
CA ASN A 81 11.64 -15.31 15.31
C ASN A 81 11.59 -13.80 15.59
N SER A 82 12.19 -13.40 16.71
CA SER A 82 12.21 -12.02 17.20
C SER A 82 12.73 -11.03 16.14
N HIS A 83 13.75 -11.40 15.37
CA HIS A 83 14.32 -10.51 14.35
C HIS A 83 13.39 -10.30 13.14
N CYS A 84 12.71 -11.34 12.66
CA CYS A 84 11.75 -11.20 11.56
C CYS A 84 10.50 -10.44 11.99
N LEU A 85 10.04 -10.65 13.23
CA LEU A 85 8.97 -9.86 13.82
C LEU A 85 9.37 -8.39 13.94
N SER A 86 10.61 -8.11 14.37
CA SER A 86 11.14 -6.74 14.46
C SER A 86 11.18 -6.07 13.08
N CYS A 87 11.70 -6.74 12.05
CA CYS A 87 11.68 -6.22 10.67
C CYS A 87 10.25 -5.92 10.19
N TYR A 88 9.30 -6.83 10.43
CA TYR A 88 7.90 -6.61 10.09
C TYR A 88 7.31 -5.39 10.81
N MET A 89 7.57 -5.23 12.11
CA MET A 89 7.11 -4.07 12.88
C MET A 89 7.72 -2.76 12.39
N ILE A 90 8.99 -2.78 11.97
CA ILE A 90 9.66 -1.63 11.35
C ILE A 90 8.95 -1.23 10.05
N PHE A 91 8.62 -2.20 9.17
CA PHE A 91 7.88 -1.92 7.95
C PHE A 91 6.48 -1.35 8.22
N VAL A 92 5.75 -1.91 9.19
CA VAL A 92 4.44 -1.38 9.60
C VAL A 92 4.54 0.04 10.16
N PHE A 93 5.58 0.32 10.95
CA PHE A 93 5.83 1.66 11.46
C PHE A 93 6.13 2.67 10.34
N PHE A 94 6.95 2.29 9.35
CA PHE A 94 7.19 3.12 8.17
C PHE A 94 5.92 3.35 7.35
N ILE A 95 5.05 2.34 7.18
CA ILE A 95 3.73 2.49 6.55
C ILE A 95 2.91 3.56 7.31
N ILE A 96 2.81 3.47 8.64
CA ILE A 96 2.00 4.40 9.44
C ILE A 96 2.55 5.83 9.33
N ILE A 97 3.87 6.01 9.38
CA ILE A 97 4.49 7.32 9.18
C ILE A 97 4.20 7.84 7.76
N LEU A 98 4.33 6.99 6.74
CA LEU A 98 4.09 7.37 5.35
C LEU A 98 2.62 7.74 5.14
N GLU A 99 1.67 6.97 5.66
CA GLU A 99 0.23 7.27 5.62
C GLU A 99 -0.06 8.59 6.32
N GLY A 100 0.52 8.82 7.51
CA GLY A 100 0.36 10.08 8.24
C GLY A 100 0.96 11.27 7.51
N ALA A 101 2.13 11.09 6.89
CA ALA A 101 2.78 12.12 6.09
C ALA A 101 1.97 12.47 4.85
N VAL A 102 1.51 11.48 4.08
CA VAL A 102 0.65 11.69 2.90
C VAL A 102 -0.68 12.32 3.28
N THR A 103 -1.32 11.86 4.37
CA THR A 103 -2.58 12.46 4.84
C THR A 103 -2.39 13.92 5.23
N THR A 104 -1.30 14.23 5.93
CA THR A 104 -0.95 15.60 6.33
C THR A 104 -0.64 16.46 5.11
N ASP A 105 0.11 15.92 4.16
CA ASP A 105 0.48 16.61 2.92
C ASP A 105 -0.76 16.94 2.09
N VAL A 106 -1.61 15.95 1.79
CA VAL A 106 -2.88 16.16 1.07
C VAL A 106 -3.81 17.15 1.79
N PHE A 107 -3.83 17.14 3.13
CA PHE A 107 -4.70 18.03 3.90
C PHE A 107 -4.17 19.47 4.01
N LEU A 108 -2.86 19.66 4.06
CA LEU A 108 -2.23 20.98 4.19
C LEU A 108 -1.86 21.61 2.84
N ASN A 109 -1.60 20.79 1.82
CA ASN A 109 -1.26 21.23 0.48
C ASN A 109 -2.53 21.31 -0.36
N SER A 110 -3.10 22.51 -0.52
CA SER A 110 -4.28 22.70 -1.37
C SER A 110 -4.04 22.42 -2.85
N ASN A 111 -2.77 22.35 -3.28
CA ASN A 111 -2.37 22.21 -4.68
C ASN A 111 -1.74 20.84 -4.98
N TRP A 112 -1.88 19.86 -4.08
CA TRP A 112 -1.31 18.51 -4.23
C TRP A 112 -1.65 17.82 -5.56
N GLU A 113 -2.75 18.23 -6.19
CA GLU A 113 -3.19 17.71 -7.48
C GLU A 113 -2.32 18.15 -8.66
N GLU A 114 -1.64 19.29 -8.56
CA GLU A 114 -0.77 19.82 -9.61
C GLU A 114 0.51 18.99 -9.80
N ASP A 115 0.86 18.14 -8.82
CA ASP A 115 2.03 17.26 -8.88
C ASP A 115 1.81 16.02 -9.77
N PHE A 116 0.55 15.74 -10.13
CA PHE A 116 0.22 14.64 -11.05
C PHE A 116 0.38 15.08 -12.50
N PRO A 117 0.91 14.21 -13.37
CA PRO A 117 0.93 14.49 -14.81
C PRO A 117 -0.52 14.62 -15.33
N ASP A 118 -0.71 15.51 -16.30
CA ASP A 118 -2.01 15.70 -16.96
C ASP A 118 -2.61 14.35 -17.40
N ASP A 119 -3.83 14.05 -16.93
CA ASP A 119 -4.55 12.83 -17.29
C ASP A 119 -5.48 13.08 -18.51
N PRO A 120 -5.07 12.73 -19.74
CA PRO A 120 -5.91 12.89 -20.92
C PRO A 120 -7.12 11.95 -20.92
N SER A 121 -7.11 10.88 -20.10
CA SER A 121 -8.20 9.91 -20.01
C SER A 121 -9.37 10.40 -19.15
N ARG A 122 -9.15 11.46 -18.35
CA ARG A 122 -10.11 12.04 -17.39
C ARG A 122 -10.62 11.04 -16.33
N LYS A 123 -9.97 9.88 -16.19
CA LYS A 123 -10.37 8.82 -15.26
C LYS A 123 -10.08 9.21 -13.82
N PHE A 124 -9.04 10.02 -13.61
CA PHE A 124 -8.72 10.53 -12.28
C PHE A 124 -9.81 11.48 -11.75
N GLU A 125 -10.32 12.39 -12.59
CA GLU A 125 -11.44 13.26 -12.21
C GLU A 125 -12.72 12.47 -11.94
N GLU A 126 -13.05 11.47 -12.77
CA GLU A 126 -14.19 10.58 -12.49
C GLU A 126 -14.06 9.84 -11.15
N PHE A 127 -12.84 9.42 -10.79
CA PHE A 127 -12.58 8.78 -9.51
C PHE A 127 -12.75 9.76 -8.33
N LYS A 128 -12.22 10.99 -8.45
CA LYS A 128 -12.42 12.04 -7.43
C LYS A 128 -13.91 12.33 -7.24
N ASP A 129 -14.65 12.53 -8.33
CA ASP A 129 -16.09 12.75 -8.30
C ASP A 129 -16.82 11.61 -7.60
N PHE A 130 -16.42 10.35 -7.85
CA PHE A 130 -16.94 9.19 -7.14
C PHE A 130 -16.66 9.24 -5.63
N VAL A 131 -15.42 9.53 -5.22
CA VAL A 131 -15.04 9.58 -3.80
C VAL A 131 -15.79 10.70 -3.06
N ILE A 132 -15.87 11.89 -3.66
CA ILE A 132 -16.58 13.05 -3.08
C ILE A 132 -18.08 12.74 -2.95
N SER A 133 -18.67 12.16 -4.00
CA SER A 133 -20.09 11.78 -4.03
C SER A 133 -20.44 10.69 -3.02
N ASN A 134 -19.47 9.89 -2.58
CA ASN A 134 -19.64 8.78 -1.63
C ASN A 134 -18.83 8.99 -0.34
N SER A 135 -18.57 10.24 0.02
CA SER A 135 -17.71 10.61 1.15
C SER A 135 -18.18 10.01 2.47
N GLU A 136 -19.48 9.96 2.75
CA GLU A 136 -20.03 9.27 3.95
C GLU A 136 -19.65 7.79 3.96
N MET A 137 -19.77 7.09 2.83
CA MET A 137 -19.40 5.67 2.74
C MET A 137 -17.90 5.48 2.95
N CYS A 138 -17.06 6.35 2.37
CA CYS A 138 -15.61 6.35 2.57
C CYS A 138 -15.23 6.62 4.04
N GLU A 139 -15.92 7.53 4.73
CA GLU A 139 -15.71 7.81 6.15
C GLU A 139 -15.98 6.58 7.01
N TRP A 140 -17.11 5.89 6.80
CA TRP A 140 -17.44 4.66 7.52
C TRP A 140 -16.47 3.52 7.26
N VAL A 141 -15.98 3.40 6.02
CA VAL A 141 -14.92 2.43 5.68
C VAL A 141 -13.62 2.79 6.40
N GLY A 142 -13.21 4.06 6.40
CA GLY A 142 -12.01 4.54 7.10
C GLY A 142 -12.06 4.28 8.60
N LEU A 143 -13.17 4.65 9.25
CA LEU A 143 -13.41 4.39 10.68
C LEU A 143 -13.33 2.89 11.01
N SER A 144 -13.88 2.04 10.15
CA SER A 144 -13.85 0.58 10.34
C SER A 144 -12.43 0.03 10.26
N VAL A 145 -11.61 0.54 9.34
CA VAL A 145 -10.21 0.15 9.18
C VAL A 145 -9.39 0.58 10.41
N VAL A 146 -9.52 1.84 10.86
CA VAL A 146 -8.81 2.34 12.06
C VAL A 146 -9.21 1.55 13.30
N ALA A 147 -10.50 1.28 13.48
CA ALA A 147 -10.98 0.48 14.62
C ALA A 147 -10.40 -0.94 14.62
N ALA A 148 -10.23 -1.56 13.45
CA ALA A 148 -9.58 -2.85 13.31
C ALA A 148 -8.08 -2.79 13.64
N GLN A 149 -7.37 -1.77 13.15
CA GLN A 149 -5.95 -1.56 13.42
C GLN A 149 -5.68 -1.31 14.91
N VAL A 150 -6.47 -0.46 15.57
CA VAL A 150 -6.34 -0.15 17.01
C VAL A 150 -6.60 -1.41 17.86
N LYS A 151 -7.61 -2.21 17.53
CA LYS A 151 -7.86 -3.48 18.23
C LYS A 151 -6.74 -4.50 18.04
N SER A 152 -6.06 -4.49 16.90
CA SER A 152 -4.94 -5.38 16.61
C SER A 152 -3.68 -4.99 17.40
N SER A 153 -3.46 -3.69 17.61
CA SER A 153 -2.25 -3.15 18.25
C SER A 153 -2.37 -2.94 19.76
N ALA A 154 -3.56 -3.07 20.36
CA ALA A 154 -3.73 -2.90 21.80
C ALA A 154 -3.00 -4.03 22.58
N PRO A 155 -1.97 -3.72 23.39
CA PRO A 155 -1.30 -4.72 24.21
C PRO A 155 -2.29 -5.30 25.21
N SER A 156 -2.27 -6.63 25.35
CA SER A 156 -3.05 -7.37 26.35
C SER A 156 -2.61 -6.97 27.76
N LEU A 157 -3.09 -5.83 28.25
CA LEU A 157 -3.12 -5.49 29.67
C LEU A 157 -4.23 -6.33 30.30
N LYS A 158 -3.90 -7.58 30.61
CA LYS A 158 -4.70 -8.41 31.52
C LYS A 158 -4.04 -8.37 32.89
N ASN A 159 -4.71 -7.68 33.80
CA ASN A 159 -4.71 -8.00 35.23
C ASN A 159 -5.21 -9.44 35.45
#